data_AF-A0A5F0TWN4-F1
#
_entry.id   AF-A0A5F0TWN4-F1
#
_cell.length_a   1.000
_cell.length_b   1.000
_cell.length_c   1.000
_cell.angle_alpha   90.00
_cell.angle_beta   90.00
_cell.angle_gamma   90.00
#
_symmetry.space_group_name_H-M   'P 1'
#
loop_
_entity.id
_entity.type
_entity.pdbx_description
1 polymer ?
#
loop_
_entity_poly.entity_id
_entity_poly.type
_entity_poly.pdbx_seq_one_letter_code
_entity_poly.pdbx_strand_id
1 'polypeptide(L)'
;MRKEIRDLLNSNITSYEISKETGVSNSVISRLRNGEREIGKVTLETAEKLYEYEMDRIEMNKLTYVVDMHKQDKTLEIITKEGESFYLYEISPQWFDKKDYILELIKDEDLNLHFDGEEIEEPTQFDYTIQEVKDELNNL
;
A
#
# COMPACT_ATOMS: atom_id res chain seq x y z
N MET A 1 -4.81 8.37 16.06
CA MET A 1 -5.16 7.04 16.59
C MET A 1 -6.66 6.76 16.73
N ARG A 2 -7.42 7.43 17.61
CA ARG A 2 -8.83 7.04 17.92
C ARG A 2 -9.77 7.18 16.72
N LYS A 3 -9.56 8.19 15.87
CA LYS A 3 -10.38 8.43 14.68
C LYS A 3 -10.16 7.31 13.67
N GLU A 4 -8.92 6.94 13.43
CA GLU A 4 -8.49 5.94 12.46
C GLU A 4 -9.00 4.55 12.87
N ILE A 5 -8.90 4.19 14.15
CA ILE A 5 -9.54 2.96 14.67
C ILE A 5 -11.06 2.99 14.45
N ARG A 6 -11.72 4.14 14.59
CA ARG A 6 -13.16 4.26 14.34
C ARG A 6 -13.48 4.11 12.85
N ASP A 7 -12.69 4.71 11.98
CA ASP A 7 -12.84 4.62 10.53
C ASP A 7 -12.66 3.16 10.08
N LEU A 8 -11.66 2.45 10.61
CA LEU A 8 -11.46 1.01 10.44
C LEU A 8 -12.70 0.20 10.84
N LEU A 9 -13.22 0.42 12.05
CA LEU A 9 -14.38 -0.31 12.57
C LEU A 9 -15.66 -0.06 11.77
N ASN A 10 -15.77 1.11 11.14
CA ASN A 10 -16.89 1.49 10.28
C ASN A 10 -16.70 1.10 8.80
N SER A 11 -15.51 0.62 8.42
CA SER A 11 -15.22 0.16 7.06
C SER A 11 -16.02 -1.10 6.68
N ASN A 12 -16.00 -1.46 5.40
CA ASN A 12 -16.62 -2.69 4.90
C ASN A 12 -15.79 -3.95 5.19
N ILE A 13 -14.61 -3.81 5.80
CA ILE A 13 -13.74 -4.94 6.13
C ILE A 13 -14.40 -5.80 7.20
N THR A 14 -14.37 -7.10 7.01
CA THR A 14 -15.02 -8.03 7.94
C THR A 14 -14.25 -8.08 9.26
N SER A 15 -14.95 -8.28 10.38
CA SER A 15 -14.28 -8.47 11.67
C SER A 15 -13.35 -9.68 11.68
N TYR A 16 -13.58 -10.65 10.80
CA TYR A 16 -12.71 -11.82 10.61
C TYR A 16 -11.37 -11.42 9.98
N GLU A 17 -11.42 -10.62 8.92
CA GLU A 17 -10.23 -10.14 8.21
C GLU A 17 -9.38 -9.24 9.10
N ILE A 18 -9.99 -8.26 9.78
CA ILE A 18 -9.29 -7.42 10.77
C ILE A 18 -8.65 -8.31 11.85
N SER A 19 -9.36 -9.34 12.32
CA SER A 19 -8.84 -10.25 13.34
C SER A 19 -7.64 -11.06 12.87
N LYS A 20 -7.68 -11.52 11.62
CA LYS A 20 -6.60 -12.31 11.00
C LYS A 20 -5.32 -11.48 10.85
N GLU A 21 -5.44 -10.24 10.39
CA GLU A 21 -4.28 -9.37 10.13
C GLU A 21 -3.72 -8.74 11.41
N THR A 22 -4.58 -8.27 12.32
CA THR A 22 -4.14 -7.58 13.55
C THR A 22 -3.82 -8.51 14.72
N GLY A 23 -4.30 -9.76 14.68
CA GLY A 23 -4.27 -10.67 15.82
C GLY A 23 -5.22 -10.28 16.98
N VAL A 24 -6.01 -9.20 16.84
CA VAL A 24 -7.05 -8.84 17.80
C VAL A 24 -8.23 -9.80 17.62
N SER A 25 -8.78 -10.36 18.70
CA SER A 25 -9.87 -11.34 18.57
C SER A 25 -11.10 -10.74 17.87
N ASN A 26 -11.73 -11.53 16.97
CA ASN A 26 -12.96 -11.16 16.27
C ASN A 26 -14.07 -10.69 17.25
N SER A 27 -14.20 -11.34 18.41
CA SER A 27 -15.16 -10.93 19.45
C SER A 27 -14.92 -9.51 19.98
N VAL A 28 -13.66 -9.12 20.19
CA VAL A 28 -13.32 -7.76 20.61
C VAL A 28 -13.68 -6.76 19.52
N ILE A 29 -13.34 -7.04 18.26
CA ILE A 29 -13.67 -6.18 17.12
C ILE A 29 -15.19 -6.03 16.98
N SER A 30 -15.96 -7.13 17.05
CA SER A 30 -17.42 -7.09 16.97
C SER A 30 -18.05 -6.25 18.07
N ARG A 31 -17.59 -6.39 19.33
CA ARG A 31 -18.10 -5.58 20.45
C ARG A 31 -17.78 -4.10 20.29
N LEU A 32 -16.63 -3.76 19.71
CA LEU A 32 -16.27 -2.38 19.39
C LEU A 32 -17.19 -1.80 18.31
N ARG A 33 -17.49 -2.57 17.24
CA ARG A 33 -18.41 -2.15 16.16
C ARG A 33 -19.84 -1.95 16.67
N ASN A 34 -20.31 -2.83 17.54
CA ASN A 34 -21.66 -2.77 18.11
C ASN A 34 -21.82 -1.73 19.23
N GLY A 35 -20.74 -1.06 19.65
CA GLY A 35 -20.76 -0.12 20.77
C GLY A 35 -20.88 -0.77 22.16
N GLU A 36 -20.85 -2.11 22.24
CA GLU A 36 -20.81 -2.87 23.51
C GLU A 36 -19.51 -2.63 24.29
N ARG A 37 -18.44 -2.23 23.58
CA ARG A 37 -17.16 -1.79 24.16
C ARG A 37 -16.75 -0.47 23.54
N GLU A 38 -16.30 0.45 24.38
CA GLU A 38 -15.75 1.73 23.91
C GLU A 38 -14.28 1.57 23.51
N ILE A 39 -13.87 2.24 22.42
CA ILE A 39 -12.46 2.31 22.00
C ILE A 39 -11.55 2.80 23.15
N GLY A 40 -12.04 3.72 23.99
CA GLY A 40 -11.27 4.23 25.14
C GLY A 40 -11.04 3.21 26.29
N LYS A 41 -11.67 2.03 26.21
CA LYS A 41 -11.61 0.97 27.24
C LYS A 41 -10.92 -0.31 26.71
N VAL A 42 -10.20 -0.22 25.60
CA VAL A 42 -9.33 -1.31 25.09
C VAL A 42 -7.95 -1.22 25.73
N THR A 43 -7.18 -2.32 25.67
CA THR A 43 -5.76 -2.26 26.06
C THR A 43 -4.99 -1.43 25.05
N LEU A 44 -3.88 -0.82 25.48
CA LEU A 44 -3.01 -0.06 24.59
C LEU A 44 -2.57 -0.92 23.39
N GLU A 45 -2.14 -2.16 23.64
CA GLU A 45 -1.76 -3.12 22.60
C GLU A 45 -2.88 -3.37 21.57
N THR A 46 -4.14 -3.45 22.00
CA THR A 46 -5.27 -3.60 21.07
C THR A 46 -5.47 -2.34 20.23
N ALA A 47 -5.32 -1.16 20.83
CA ALA A 47 -5.45 0.11 20.13
C ALA A 47 -4.33 0.28 19.10
N GLU A 48 -3.09 -0.04 19.45
CA GLU A 48 -1.91 0.01 18.58
C GLU A 48 -2.10 -0.88 17.36
N LYS A 49 -2.43 -2.17 17.56
CA LYS A 49 -2.66 -3.13 16.47
C LYS A 49 -3.75 -2.70 15.49
N LEU A 50 -4.87 -2.19 16.00
CA LEU A 50 -5.96 -1.69 15.14
C LEU A 50 -5.58 -0.41 14.42
N TYR A 51 -4.79 0.46 15.05
CA TYR A 51 -4.33 1.70 14.46
C TYR A 51 -3.31 1.46 13.36
N GLU A 52 -2.29 0.66 13.62
CA GLU A 52 -1.25 0.28 12.66
C GLU A 52 -1.89 -0.31 11.40
N TYR A 53 -2.83 -1.24 11.55
CA TYR A 53 -3.54 -1.80 10.41
C TYR A 53 -4.33 -0.78 9.58
N GLU A 54 -4.97 0.22 10.20
CA GLU A 54 -5.63 1.29 9.44
C GLU A 54 -4.61 2.18 8.72
N MET A 55 -3.48 2.49 9.37
CA MET A 55 -2.42 3.29 8.77
C MET A 55 -1.81 2.60 7.56
N ASP A 56 -1.47 1.32 7.69
CA ASP A 56 -0.97 0.51 6.58
C ASP A 56 -1.97 0.51 5.41
N ARG A 57 -3.27 0.38 5.70
CA ARG A 57 -4.32 0.44 4.67
C ARG A 57 -4.43 1.80 3.98
N ILE A 58 -4.31 2.88 4.73
CA ILE A 58 -4.36 4.25 4.18
C ILE A 58 -3.15 4.48 3.29
N GLU A 59 -1.97 4.05 3.74
CA GLU A 59 -0.73 4.13 2.97
C GLU A 59 -0.85 3.32 1.66
N MET A 60 -1.38 2.10 1.74
CA MET A 60 -1.61 1.24 0.57
C MET A 60 -2.61 1.80 -0.44
N ASN A 61 -3.61 2.55 0.03
CA ASN A 61 -4.64 3.13 -0.85
C ASN A 61 -4.29 4.52 -1.39
N LYS A 62 -3.11 5.05 -1.05
CA LYS A 62 -2.64 6.32 -1.60
C LYS A 62 -2.32 6.13 -3.09
N LEU A 63 -2.76 7.07 -3.92
CA LEU A 63 -2.28 7.17 -5.31
C LEU A 63 -0.76 7.33 -5.26
N THR A 64 -0.07 6.50 -6.03
CA THR A 64 1.38 6.58 -6.20
C THR A 64 1.70 7.39 -7.45
N TYR A 65 2.93 7.88 -7.51
CA TYR A 65 3.46 8.53 -8.69
C TYR A 65 3.72 7.54 -9.83
N VAL A 66 3.63 6.22 -9.59
CA VAL A 66 3.61 5.20 -10.64
C VAL A 66 2.28 5.27 -11.41
N VAL A 67 2.39 5.40 -12.73
CA VAL A 67 1.27 5.58 -13.67
C VAL A 67 1.11 4.42 -14.65
N ASP A 68 2.15 3.59 -14.81
CA ASP A 68 2.03 2.29 -15.46
C ASP A 68 3.09 1.32 -14.96
N MET A 69 2.76 0.03 -14.92
CA MET A 69 3.73 -1.01 -14.64
C MET A 69 3.37 -2.31 -15.37
N HIS A 70 4.30 -2.83 -16.17
CA HIS A 70 4.07 -4.09 -16.86
C HIS A 70 5.37 -4.87 -17.10
N LYS A 71 5.20 -6.19 -17.22
CA LYS A 71 6.30 -7.10 -17.49
C LYS A 71 6.42 -7.33 -18.99
N GLN A 72 7.44 -6.78 -19.61
CA GLN A 72 7.76 -6.99 -21.02
C GLN A 72 9.10 -7.73 -21.13
N ASP A 73 9.20 -8.78 -21.95
CA ASP A 73 10.47 -9.45 -22.28
C ASP A 73 11.43 -9.80 -21.10
N LYS A 74 10.87 -9.98 -19.89
CA LYS A 74 11.54 -10.24 -18.59
C LYS A 74 12.06 -9.00 -17.85
N THR A 75 11.91 -7.80 -18.39
CA THR A 75 12.08 -6.54 -17.65
C THR A 75 10.75 -6.13 -17.03
N LEU A 76 10.84 -5.36 -15.95
CA LEU A 76 9.70 -4.68 -15.35
C LEU A 76 9.82 -3.20 -15.75
N GLU A 77 8.87 -2.73 -16.54
CA GLU A 77 8.78 -1.33 -16.91
C GLU A 77 7.91 -0.61 -15.87
N ILE A 78 8.42 0.48 -15.30
CA ILE A 78 7.68 1.32 -14.37
C ILE A 78 7.68 2.74 -14.92
N ILE A 79 6.49 3.26 -15.19
CA ILE A 79 6.32 4.66 -15.57
C ILE A 79 5.94 5.46 -14.34
N THR A 80 6.63 6.58 -14.11
CA THR A 80 6.39 7.46 -12.98
C THR A 80 6.08 8.89 -13.43
N LYS A 81 5.43 9.67 -12.56
CA LYS A 81 5.23 11.11 -12.69
C LYS A 81 6.04 11.86 -11.64
N GLU A 82 7.11 12.53 -12.05
CA GLU A 82 7.98 13.29 -11.17
C GLU A 82 7.83 14.78 -11.51
N GLY A 83 7.10 15.51 -10.65
CA GLY A 83 6.69 16.88 -10.95
C GLY A 83 5.71 16.95 -12.13
N GLU A 84 6.14 17.59 -13.22
CA GLU A 84 5.36 17.72 -14.47
C GLU A 84 5.82 16.75 -15.57
N SER A 85 6.91 16.02 -15.36
CA SER A 85 7.49 15.09 -16.34
C SER A 85 7.17 13.63 -15.99
N PHE A 86 7.24 12.77 -17.01
CA PHE A 86 7.06 11.33 -16.88
C PHE A 86 8.36 10.60 -17.18
N TYR A 87 8.66 9.55 -16.41
CA TYR A 87 9.88 8.77 -16.55
C TYR A 87 9.57 7.28 -16.67
N LEU A 88 10.25 6.61 -17.59
CA LEU A 88 10.25 5.15 -17.74
C LEU A 88 11.51 4.58 -17.09
N TYR A 89 11.32 3.65 -16.15
CA TYR A 89 12.37 2.87 -15.52
C TYR A 89 12.29 1.40 -15.98
N GLU A 90 13.37 0.88 -16.52
CA GLU A 90 13.50 -0.54 -16.87
C GLU A 90 14.24 -1.30 -15.76
N ILE A 91 13.48 -2.07 -14.96
CA ILE A 91 14.03 -2.88 -13.89
C ILE A 91 14.36 -4.28 -14.41
N SER A 92 15.66 -4.59 -14.40
CA SER A 92 16.20 -5.86 -14.88
C SER A 92 15.89 -7.03 -13.92
N PRO A 93 15.66 -8.26 -14.43
CA PRO A 93 15.13 -9.38 -13.63
C PRO A 93 15.92 -9.80 -12.39
N GLN A 94 17.20 -9.45 -12.27
CA GLN A 94 17.99 -9.68 -11.03
C GLN A 94 17.44 -8.95 -9.79
N TRP A 95 16.54 -7.99 -9.98
CA TRP A 95 15.91 -7.24 -8.89
C TRP A 95 14.55 -7.82 -8.46
N PHE A 96 13.99 -8.82 -9.16
CA PHE A 96 12.64 -9.31 -8.89
C PHE A 96 12.49 -9.97 -7.52
N ASP A 97 13.55 -10.62 -7.02
CA ASP A 97 13.59 -11.16 -5.65
C ASP A 97 13.59 -10.05 -4.58
N LYS A 98 13.78 -8.79 -4.98
CA LYS A 98 13.80 -7.60 -4.12
C LYS A 98 12.55 -6.71 -4.31
N LYS A 99 11.41 -7.31 -4.65
CA LYS A 99 10.12 -6.60 -4.80
C LYS A 99 9.79 -5.65 -3.65
N ASP A 100 10.03 -6.05 -2.39
CA ASP A 100 9.77 -5.20 -1.23
C ASP A 100 10.66 -3.94 -1.25
N TYR A 101 11.90 -4.08 -1.72
CA TYR A 101 12.81 -2.95 -1.88
C TYR A 101 12.38 -2.01 -3.01
N ILE A 102 11.93 -2.57 -4.14
CA ILE A 102 11.38 -1.77 -5.25
C ILE A 102 10.14 -1.01 -4.77
N LEU A 103 9.27 -1.64 -3.99
CA LEU A 103 8.09 -1.00 -3.41
C LEU A 103 8.48 0.17 -2.48
N GLU A 104 9.51 0.04 -1.66
CA GLU A 104 9.97 1.13 -0.80
C GLU A 104 10.54 2.29 -1.62
N LEU A 105 11.31 2.02 -2.69
CA LEU A 105 11.76 3.08 -3.61
C LEU A 105 10.57 3.83 -4.27
N ILE A 106 9.47 3.11 -4.55
CA ILE A 106 8.23 3.70 -5.07
C ILE A 106 7.42 4.44 -3.98
N LYS A 107 7.59 4.13 -2.71
CA LYS A 107 6.94 4.92 -1.65
C LYS A 107 7.66 6.22 -1.39
N ASP A 108 8.99 6.18 -1.50
CA ASP A 108 9.89 7.28 -1.17
C ASP A 108 10.22 8.19 -2.37
N GLU A 109 9.65 7.92 -3.56
CA GLU A 109 9.93 8.67 -4.81
C GLU A 109 11.42 8.61 -5.22
N ASP A 110 12.08 7.49 -4.92
CA ASP A 110 13.54 7.33 -4.93
C ASP A 110 14.04 6.32 -6.00
N LEU A 111 13.20 5.95 -6.98
CA LEU A 111 13.58 5.02 -8.06
C LEU A 111 14.84 5.50 -8.83
N ASN A 112 14.94 6.81 -9.07
CA ASN A 112 16.09 7.45 -9.73
C ASN A 112 17.43 7.29 -8.98
N LEU A 113 17.42 6.90 -7.70
CA LEU A 113 18.65 6.63 -6.95
C LEU A 113 19.32 5.33 -7.38
N HIS A 114 18.57 4.40 -7.99
CA HIS A 114 19.03 3.05 -8.29
C HIS A 114 18.82 2.62 -9.75
N PHE A 115 17.91 3.27 -10.47
CA PHE A 115 17.57 2.95 -11.84
C PHE A 115 17.69 4.20 -12.70
N ASP A 116 18.27 4.04 -13.90
CA ASP A 116 18.32 5.10 -14.89
C ASP A 116 16.91 5.25 -15.51
N GLY A 117 16.30 6.42 -15.34
CA GLY A 117 14.99 6.76 -15.91
C GLY A 117 15.13 7.51 -17.22
N GLU A 118 14.34 7.14 -18.23
CA GLU A 118 14.21 7.88 -19.48
C GLU A 118 12.97 8.77 -19.44
N GLU A 119 13.10 10.06 -19.74
CA GLU A 119 11.95 10.97 -19.82
C GLU A 119 11.08 10.63 -21.04
N ILE A 120 9.77 10.50 -20.83
CA ILE A 120 8.81 10.13 -21.87
C ILE A 120 7.65 11.13 -21.97
N GLU A 121 6.85 11.02 -23.04
CA GLU A 121 5.58 11.75 -23.15
C GLU A 121 4.55 11.21 -22.15
N GLU A 122 3.55 12.05 -21.81
CA GLU A 122 2.46 11.66 -20.92
C GLU A 122 1.77 10.38 -21.40
N PRO A 123 1.71 9.32 -20.57
CA PRO A 123 1.06 8.08 -20.95
C PRO A 123 -0.46 8.28 -21.05
N THR A 124 -1.09 7.52 -21.94
CA THR A 124 -2.53 7.63 -22.22
C THR A 124 -3.45 7.14 -21.08
N GLN A 125 -2.92 6.42 -20.09
CA GLN A 125 -3.59 5.79 -18.93
C GLN A 125 -2.47 5.20 -18.03
N PHE A 126 -2.47 5.13 -16.69
CA PHE A 126 -3.44 5.21 -15.59
C PHE A 126 -2.80 5.90 -14.34
N ASP A 127 -3.53 6.01 -13.23
CA ASP A 127 -2.95 6.27 -11.91
C ASP A 127 -3.00 4.98 -11.08
N TYR A 128 -1.90 4.53 -10.49
CA TYR A 128 -1.89 3.36 -9.60
C TYR A 128 -2.05 3.78 -8.14
N THR A 129 -2.64 2.92 -7.32
CA THR A 129 -2.48 2.93 -5.87
C THR A 129 -1.26 2.10 -5.46
N ILE A 130 -0.70 2.37 -4.26
CA ILE A 130 0.40 1.56 -3.71
C ILE A 130 0.01 0.07 -3.60
N GLN A 131 -1.26 -0.22 -3.33
CA GLN A 131 -1.79 -1.59 -3.28
C GLN A 131 -1.73 -2.27 -4.65
N GLU A 132 -2.14 -1.57 -5.72
CA GLU A 132 -2.09 -2.10 -7.09
C GLU A 132 -0.65 -2.36 -7.53
N VAL A 133 0.28 -1.44 -7.23
CA VAL A 133 1.73 -1.67 -7.46
C VAL A 133 2.22 -2.89 -6.69
N LYS A 134 1.89 -3.01 -5.40
CA LYS A 134 2.31 -4.16 -4.60
C LYS A 134 1.78 -5.48 -5.18
N ASP A 135 0.53 -5.51 -5.61
CA ASP A 135 -0.10 -6.71 -6.17
C ASP A 135 0.57 -7.12 -7.48
N GLU A 136 0.89 -6.16 -8.35
CA GLU A 136 1.63 -6.42 -9.57
C GLU A 136 3.07 -6.89 -9.32
N LEU A 137 3.81 -6.25 -8.39
CA LEU A 137 5.14 -6.69 -7.99
C LEU A 137 5.12 -8.12 -7.42
N ASN A 138 4.05 -8.53 -6.75
CA ASN A 138 3.89 -9.88 -6.22
C ASN A 138 3.60 -10.93 -7.30
N ASN A 139 3.13 -10.51 -8.48
CA ASN A 139 2.84 -11.37 -9.62
C ASN A 139 4.04 -11.54 -10.58
N LEU A 140 5.20 -10.95 -10.26
CA LEU A 140 6.44 -11.04 -11.06
C LEU A 140 7.10 -12.41 -11.08
#